data_AF-A0A3B8U886-F1
#
_entry.id   AF-A0A3B8U886-F1
#
_cell.length_a   1.000
_cell.length_b   1.000
_cell.length_c   1.000
_cell.angle_alpha   90.00
_cell.angle_beta   90.00
_cell.angle_gamma   90.00
#
_symmetry.space_group_name_H-M   'P 1'
#
loop_
_entity.id
_entity.type
_entity.pdbx_description
1 polymer ?
#
loop_
_entity_poly.entity_id
_entity_poly.type
_entity_poly.pdbx_seq_one_letter_code
_entity_poly.pdbx_strand_id
1 'polypeptide(L)'
;MSEKITSRALVWSNLLSEPLFTLYGFISFILYKDLGASAFLISLVTMLKPVVTILSFYWKPRCLKKNVIWAGFFMRAPFLLCPWIDTPWFLAAAAVNYM
;
A
#
# COMPACT_ATOMS: atom_id res chain seq x y z
N MET A 1 10.02 -21.72 -19.47
CA MET A 1 9.36 -20.41 -19.27
C MET A 1 10.40 -19.35 -19.57
N SER A 2 10.21 -18.54 -20.62
CA SER A 2 11.29 -17.73 -21.20
C SER A 2 11.76 -16.62 -20.25
N GLU A 3 13.06 -16.60 -19.95
CA GLU A 3 13.76 -15.65 -19.08
C GLU A 3 13.41 -14.17 -19.40
N LYS A 4 13.16 -13.88 -20.68
CA LYS A 4 12.75 -12.55 -21.17
C LYS A 4 11.36 -12.12 -20.66
N ILE A 5 10.43 -13.05 -20.48
CA ILE A 5 9.07 -12.76 -19.98
C ILE A 5 9.14 -12.41 -18.50
N THR A 6 9.93 -13.16 -17.72
CA THR A 6 10.14 -12.89 -16.29
C THR A 6 10.83 -11.55 -16.08
N SER A 7 11.86 -11.24 -16.87
CA SER A 7 12.57 -9.96 -16.79
C SER A 7 11.65 -8.77 -17.09
N ARG A 8 10.85 -8.85 -18.17
CA ARG A 8 9.86 -7.81 -18.47
C ARG A 8 8.81 -7.67 -17.37
N ALA A 9 8.29 -8.78 -16.85
CA ALA A 9 7.31 -8.75 -15.76
C ALA A 9 7.88 -8.10 -14.50
N LEU A 10 9.17 -8.34 -14.19
CA LEU A 10 9.86 -7.71 -13.07
C LEU A 10 9.99 -6.19 -13.26
N VAL A 11 10.43 -5.76 -14.45
CA VAL A 11 10.57 -4.32 -14.78
C VAL A 11 9.23 -3.61 -14.68
N TRP A 12 8.18 -4.17 -15.29
CA TRP A 12 6.83 -3.60 -15.21
C TRP A 12 6.29 -3.57 -13.79
N SER A 13 6.56 -4.62 -12.99
CA SER A 13 6.15 -4.66 -11.58
C SER A 13 6.83 -3.57 -10.77
N ASN A 14 8.13 -3.35 -10.96
CA ASN A 14 8.87 -2.30 -10.26
C ASN A 14 8.39 -0.90 -10.68
N LEU A 15 8.25 -0.66 -11.99
CA LEU A 15 7.82 0.62 -12.54
C LEU A 15 6.41 1.02 -12.04
N LEU A 16 5.49 0.06 -11.94
CA LEU A 16 4.14 0.28 -11.40
C LEU A 16 4.12 0.49 -9.88
N SER A 17 5.15 0.02 -9.18
CA SER A 17 5.21 0.06 -7.71
C SER A 17 5.97 1.28 -7.20
N GLU A 18 6.93 1.80 -7.95
CA GLU A 18 7.74 2.97 -7.58
C GLU A 18 6.91 4.21 -7.21
N PRO A 19 5.96 4.69 -8.05
CA PRO A 19 5.19 5.89 -7.72
C PRO A 19 4.40 5.75 -6.40
N LEU A 20 3.80 4.58 -6.18
CA LEU A 20 3.04 4.30 -4.96
C LEU A 20 3.94 4.11 -3.75
N PHE A 21 5.13 3.54 -3.94
CA PHE A 21 6.13 3.45 -2.88
C PHE A 21 6.60 4.84 -2.44
N THR A 22 6.89 5.73 -3.40
CA THR A 22 7.25 7.13 -3.11
C THR A 22 6.10 7.85 -2.41
N LEU A 23 4.87 7.71 -2.91
CA LEU A 23 3.67 8.31 -2.31
C LEU A 23 3.49 7.81 -0.87
N TYR A 24 3.62 6.51 -0.64
CA TYR A 24 3.58 5.91 0.69
C TYR A 24 4.66 6.46 1.62
N GLY A 25 5.88 6.71 1.12
CA GLY A 25 6.93 7.38 1.88
C GLY A 25 6.57 8.81 2.32
N PHE A 26 5.80 9.53 1.50
CA PHE A 26 5.35 10.89 1.80
C PHE A 26 4.03 10.97 2.58
N ILE A 27 3.34 9.86 2.84
CA ILE A 27 2.04 9.86 3.55
C ILE A 27 2.11 10.57 4.89
N SER A 28 3.16 10.34 5.69
CA SER A 28 3.29 10.99 7.00
C SER A 28 3.38 12.51 6.87
N PHE A 29 4.04 12.99 5.81
CA PHE A 29 4.16 14.41 5.51
C PHE A 29 2.82 14.99 5.03
N ILE A 30 2.14 14.32 4.10
CA ILE A 30 0.82 14.73 3.58
C ILE A 30 -0.22 14.76 4.72
N LEU A 31 -0.24 13.71 5.55
CA LEU A 31 -1.12 13.63 6.73
C LEU A 31 -0.89 14.81 7.68
N TYR A 32 0.36 15.11 8.02
CA TYR A 32 0.69 16.16 8.97
C TYR A 32 0.47 17.57 8.40
N LYS A 33 0.98 17.82 7.18
CA LYS A 33 1.04 19.15 6.59
C LYS A 33 -0.26 19.55 5.88
N ASP A 34 -0.80 18.67 5.06
CA ASP A 34 -1.93 19.02 4.17
C ASP A 34 -3.27 18.70 4.83
N LEU A 35 -3.35 17.62 5.61
CA LEU A 35 -4.58 17.18 6.28
C LEU A 35 -4.65 17.53 7.77
N GLY A 36 -3.59 18.12 8.34
CA GLY A 36 -3.54 18.54 9.74
C GLY A 36 -3.72 17.39 10.75
N ALA A 37 -3.37 16.16 10.36
CA ALA A 37 -3.54 14.99 11.21
C ALA A 37 -2.69 15.08 12.48
N SER A 38 -3.22 14.56 13.58
CA SER A 38 -2.50 14.55 14.86
C SER A 38 -1.27 13.63 14.78
N ALA A 39 -0.22 14.00 15.52
CA ALA A 39 0.97 13.16 15.67
C ALA A 39 0.62 11.74 16.19
N PHE A 40 -0.44 11.63 17.00
CA PHE A 40 -0.97 10.36 17.48
C PHE A 40 -1.44 9.47 16.32
N LEU A 41 -2.21 9.99 15.37
CA LEU A 41 -2.70 9.22 14.22
C LEU A 41 -1.54 8.72 13.36
N ILE A 42 -0.53 9.57 13.11
CA ILE A 42 0.67 9.18 12.34
C ILE A 42 1.43 8.07 13.07
N SER A 43 1.60 8.19 14.39
CA SER A 43 2.25 7.16 15.20
C SER A 43 1.49 5.82 15.19
N LEU A 44 0.16 5.88 15.18
CA LEU A 44 -0.69 4.68 15.12
C LEU A 44 -0.51 3.97 13.77
N VAL A 45 -0.50 4.73 12.67
CA VAL A 45 -0.24 4.20 11.32
C VAL A 45 1.15 3.56 11.22
N THR A 46 2.20 4.17 11.79
CA THR A 46 3.55 3.58 11.75
C THR A 46 3.66 2.30 12.60
N MET A 47 2.99 2.25 13.76
CA MET A 47 2.94 1.07 14.62
C MET A 47 2.13 -0.09 14.04
N LEU A 48 1.21 0.18 13.09
CA LEU A 48 0.41 -0.85 12.43
C LEU A 48 1.23 -1.72 11.46
N LYS A 49 2.35 -1.23 10.90
CA LYS A 49 3.21 -2.00 10.00
C LYS A 49 3.53 -3.41 10.50
N PRO A 50 4.17 -3.60 11.68
CA PRO A 50 4.49 -4.92 12.18
C PRO A 50 3.24 -5.78 12.44
N VAL A 51 2.12 -5.16 12.82
CA VAL A 51 0.86 -5.88 13.08
C VAL A 51 0.31 -6.48 11.78
N VAL A 52 0.29 -5.70 10.71
CA VAL A 52 -0.15 -6.15 9.38
C VAL A 52 0.76 -7.25 8.84
N THR A 53 2.08 -7.12 9.03
CA THR A 53 3.03 -8.18 8.65
C THR A 53 2.75 -9.49 9.39
N ILE A 54 2.50 -9.45 10.70
CA ILE A 54 2.18 -10.65 11.51
C ILE A 54 0.87 -11.29 11.02
N LEU A 55 -0.19 -10.48 10.84
CA LEU A 55 -1.48 -10.97 10.36
C LEU A 55 -1.39 -11.63 8.98
N SER A 56 -0.53 -11.10 8.11
CA SER A 56 -0.31 -11.65 6.76
C SER A 56 0.22 -13.08 6.78
N PHE A 57 1.00 -13.50 7.78
CA PHE A 57 1.48 -14.88 7.92
C PHE A 57 0.37 -15.89 8.21
N TYR A 58 -0.70 -15.46 8.86
CA TYR A 58 -1.82 -16.34 9.19
C TYR A 58 -2.78 -16.52 8.00
N TRP A 59 -2.65 -15.70 6.94
CA TRP A 59 -3.47 -15.79 5.74
C TRP A 59 -3.00 -16.94 4.85
N LYS A 60 -3.80 -18.02 4.77
CA LYS A 60 -3.54 -19.18 3.89
C LYS A 60 -4.46 -19.18 2.66
N PRO A 61 -3.99 -18.69 1.49
CA PRO A 61 -4.84 -18.65 0.31
C PRO A 61 -4.94 -20.02 -0.37
N ARG A 62 -6.16 -20.40 -0.77
CA ARG A 62 -6.41 -21.62 -1.56
C ARG A 62 -5.78 -21.57 -2.97
N CYS A 63 -5.64 -20.38 -3.55
CA CYS A 63 -5.06 -20.12 -4.87
C CYS A 63 -4.06 -18.96 -4.81
N LEU A 64 -2.75 -19.25 -4.72
CA LEU A 64 -1.71 -18.21 -4.58
C LEU A 64 -1.76 -17.16 -5.71
N LYS A 65 -1.82 -17.59 -6.98
CA LYS A 65 -1.77 -16.66 -8.13
C LYS A 65 -2.90 -15.63 -8.10
N LYS A 66 -4.14 -16.09 -7.91
CA LYS A 66 -5.31 -15.19 -7.83
C LYS A 66 -5.22 -14.30 -6.59
N ASN A 67 -4.80 -14.85 -5.45
CA ASN A 67 -4.68 -14.07 -4.22
C ASN A 67 -3.65 -12.95 -4.33
N VAL A 68 -2.48 -13.21 -4.92
CA VAL A 68 -1.43 -12.19 -5.11
C VAL A 68 -1.88 -11.09 -6.08
N ILE A 69 -2.57 -11.45 -7.17
CA ILE A 69 -3.09 -10.46 -8.14
C ILE A 69 -4.16 -9.59 -7.47
N TRP A 70 -5.12 -10.20 -6.78
CA TRP A 70 -6.17 -9.47 -6.08
C TRP A 70 -5.62 -8.63 -4.93
N ALA A 71 -4.70 -9.16 -4.12
CA ALA A 71 -4.03 -8.39 -3.07
C ALA A 71 -3.30 -7.19 -3.69
N GLY A 72 -2.52 -7.38 -4.75
CA GLY A 72 -1.84 -6.29 -5.44
C GLY A 72 -2.79 -5.25 -6.06
N PHE A 73 -4.01 -5.64 -6.45
CA PHE A 73 -5.03 -4.71 -6.90
C PHE A 73 -5.63 -3.92 -5.73
N PHE A 74 -6.08 -4.63 -4.67
CA PHE A 74 -6.70 -4.01 -3.49
C PHE A 74 -5.73 -3.15 -2.69
N MET A 75 -4.43 -3.46 -2.65
CA MET A 75 -3.41 -2.64 -2.00
C MET A 75 -3.26 -1.27 -2.68
N ARG A 76 -3.48 -1.19 -4.00
CA ARG A 76 -3.28 0.03 -4.80
C ARG A 76 -4.57 0.82 -5.02
N ALA A 77 -5.72 0.15 -5.04
CA ALA A 77 -7.01 0.76 -5.35
C ALA A 77 -7.39 1.97 -4.45
N PRO A 78 -7.14 1.97 -3.13
CA PRO A 78 -7.45 3.12 -2.27
C PRO A 78 -6.66 4.39 -2.64
N PHE A 79 -5.42 4.25 -3.13
CA PHE A 79 -4.64 5.41 -3.57
C PHE A 79 -5.18 6.07 -4.81
N LEU A 80 -5.88 5.32 -5.67
CA LEU A 80 -6.56 5.92 -6.81
C LEU A 80 -7.63 6.89 -6.34
N LEU A 81 -8.29 6.65 -5.21
CA LEU A 81 -9.37 7.53 -4.72
C LEU A 81 -8.85 8.74 -3.94
N CYS A 82 -7.55 8.82 -3.64
CA CYS A 82 -6.96 9.94 -2.88
C CYS A 82 -7.21 11.34 -3.47
N PRO A 83 -7.20 11.56 -4.80
CA PRO A 83 -7.48 12.88 -5.38
C PRO A 83 -8.92 13.39 -5.16
N TRP A 84 -9.84 12.51 -4.74
CA TRP A 84 -11.26 12.82 -4.56
C TRP A 84 -11.71 12.82 -3.10
N ILE A 85 -10.89 12.30 -2.17
CA ILE A 85 -11.25 12.11 -0.76
C ILE A 85 -10.19 12.72 0.14
N ASP A 86 -10.46 13.94 0.61
CA ASP A 86 -9.55 14.72 1.46
C ASP A 86 -9.77 14.45 2.97
N THR A 87 -9.86 13.19 3.37
CA THR A 87 -9.99 12.84 4.80
C THR A 87 -8.73 12.16 5.34
N PRO A 88 -8.20 12.60 6.51
CA PRO A 88 -6.99 12.02 7.09
C PRO A 88 -7.17 10.53 7.42
N TRP A 89 -8.38 10.14 7.84
CA TRP A 89 -8.72 8.75 8.11
C TRP A 89 -8.71 7.88 6.86
N PHE A 90 -9.16 8.41 5.71
CA PHE A 90 -9.11 7.68 4.44
C PHE A 90 -7.67 7.44 4.01
N LEU A 91 -6.83 8.48 4.06
CA LEU A 91 -5.41 8.35 3.71
C LEU A 91 -4.66 7.41 4.66
N ALA A 92 -4.98 7.43 5.95
CA ALA A 92 -4.45 6.49 6.93
C ALA A 92 -4.88 5.04 6.63
N ALA A 93 -6.16 4.81 6.32
CA ALA A 93 -6.64 3.48 5.96
C ALA A 93 -6.01 2.98 4.66
N ALA A 94 -5.85 3.85 3.65
CA ALA A 94 -5.15 3.55 2.41
C ALA A 94 -3.68 3.19 2.67
N ALA A 95 -3.01 3.94 3.55
CA ALA A 95 -1.62 3.67 3.96
C ALA A 95 -1.48 2.30 4.62
N VAL A 96 -2.37 1.96 5.56
CA VAL A 96 -2.33 0.69 6.29
C VAL A 96 -2.63 -0.48 5.36
N ASN A 97 -3.58 -0.32 4.44
CA ASN A 97 -3.93 -1.34 3.46
C ASN A 97 -2.84 -1.61 2.42
N TYR A 98 -1.92 -0.66 2.21
CA TYR A 98 -0.76 -0.84 1.33
C TYR A 98 0.42 -1.56 1.98
N MET A 99 0.44 -1.65 3.31
CA MET A 99 1.48 -2.37 4.07
C MET A 99 1.35 -3.89 3.90
#